data_AF-B3IYT6-F1
#
_entry.id   AF-B3IYT6-F1
#
_cell.length_a   1.000
_cell.length_b   1.000
_cell.length_c   1.000
_cell.angle_alpha   90.00
_cell.angle_beta   90.00
_cell.angle_gamma   90.00
#
_symmetry.space_group_name_H-M   'P 1'
#
loop_
_entity.id
_entity.type
_entity.pdbx_description
1 polymer ?
#
loop_
_entity_poly.entity_id
_entity_poly.type
_entity_poly.pdbx_seq_one_letter_code
_entity_poly.pdbx_strand_id
1 'polypeptide(L)'
;MTGAETSQKCAWCGNEIPPRSDPRGRKARYCCGACRASAARERTRKAHQDELKQAQAQTQESTQNSLLVASPDEILATVVSEIDATTRLLQSRPELLDSCAEMVNAARKLVAAVDEPAQQPLTRQQRRKLARQQKTH
;
A
#
# COMPACT_ATOMS: atom_id res chain seq x y z
N MET A 1 26.86 -60.04 14.01
CA MET A 1 26.55 -58.64 13.66
C MET A 1 25.49 -58.16 14.64
N THR A 2 25.89 -57.34 15.61
CA THR A 2 25.02 -56.84 16.69
C THR A 2 24.16 -55.71 16.15
N GLY A 3 22.88 -56.00 15.86
CA GLY A 3 21.90 -54.99 15.52
C GLY A 3 21.72 -54.04 16.70
N ALA A 4 22.16 -52.80 16.56
CA ALA A 4 21.98 -51.76 17.55
C ALA A 4 20.48 -51.48 17.73
N GLU A 5 19.87 -52.12 18.72
CA GLU A 5 18.53 -51.81 19.23
C GLU A 5 18.56 -50.43 19.88
N THR A 6 18.46 -49.40 19.06
CA THR A 6 18.03 -48.09 19.54
C THR A 6 16.52 -48.16 19.71
N SER A 7 16.06 -48.55 20.91
CA SER A 7 14.66 -48.48 21.30
C SER A 7 14.18 -47.04 21.09
N GLN A 8 13.51 -46.78 19.96
CA GLN A 8 13.01 -45.45 19.62
C GLN A 8 11.81 -45.15 20.52
N LYS A 9 11.83 -43.99 21.18
CA LYS A 9 10.74 -43.54 22.04
C LYS A 9 9.67 -42.79 21.24
N CYS A 10 8.41 -42.98 21.61
CA CYS A 10 7.26 -42.31 21.03
C CYS A 10 7.35 -40.81 21.30
N ALA A 11 7.27 -39.99 20.23
CA ALA A 11 7.33 -38.54 20.35
C ALA A 11 6.13 -37.89 21.07
N TRP A 12 5.08 -38.67 21.38
CA TRP A 12 3.89 -38.18 22.09
C TRP A 12 3.85 -38.62 23.56
N CYS A 13 3.98 -39.93 23.82
CA CYS A 13 3.85 -40.50 25.18
C CYS A 13 5.16 -41.00 25.80
N GLY A 14 6.27 -41.00 25.06
CA GLY A 14 7.58 -41.46 25.55
C GLY A 14 7.78 -42.98 25.60
N ASN A 15 6.73 -43.78 25.41
CA ASN A 15 6.82 -45.25 25.40
C ASN A 15 7.64 -45.79 24.22
N GLU A 16 8.18 -47.00 24.37
CA GLU A 16 8.92 -47.68 23.31
C GLU A 16 8.04 -47.93 22.08
N ILE A 17 8.63 -47.73 20.90
CA ILE A 17 7.97 -47.97 19.63
C ILE A 17 8.16 -49.45 19.28
N PRO A 18 7.07 -50.22 19.10
CA PRO A 18 7.18 -51.63 18.74
C PRO A 18 7.89 -51.76 17.37
N PRO A 19 8.65 -52.85 17.14
CA PRO A 19 9.40 -53.07 15.91
C PRO A 19 8.44 -53.37 14.75
N ARG A 20 7.81 -52.33 14.22
CA ARG A 20 6.94 -52.35 13.06
C ARG A 20 7.46 -51.33 12.05
N SER A 21 7.48 -51.71 10.77
CA SER A 21 7.67 -50.74 9.69
C SER A 21 6.43 -49.84 9.63
N ASP A 22 6.62 -48.51 9.61
CA ASP A 22 5.51 -47.59 9.36
C ASP A 22 4.94 -47.91 7.96
N PRO A 23 3.61 -47.89 7.74
CA PRO A 23 3.01 -48.12 6.43
C PRO A 23 3.54 -47.20 5.30
N ARG A 24 4.31 -46.16 5.64
CA ARG A 24 4.97 -45.23 4.70
C ARG A 24 6.45 -45.57 4.43
N GLY A 25 6.94 -46.73 4.86
CA GLY A 25 8.33 -47.17 4.67
C GLY A 25 9.39 -46.38 5.46
N ARG A 26 8.98 -45.52 6.39
CA ARG A 26 9.88 -44.75 7.27
C ARG A 26 9.93 -45.37 8.67
N LYS A 27 10.96 -45.03 9.45
CA LYS A 27 11.02 -45.38 10.88
C LYS A 27 9.81 -44.75 11.60
N ALA A 28 9.08 -45.57 12.37
CA ALA A 28 7.90 -45.11 13.08
C ALA A 28 8.27 -44.07 14.14
N ARG A 29 7.52 -42.96 14.21
CA ARG A 29 7.71 -41.87 15.20
C ARG A 29 6.81 -41.99 16.43
N TYR A 30 5.74 -42.78 16.31
CA TYR A 30 4.71 -42.94 17.35
C TYR A 30 4.45 -44.42 17.61
N CYS A 31 4.24 -44.80 18.87
CA CYS A 31 4.01 -46.19 19.26
C CYS A 31 2.73 -46.76 18.63
N CYS A 32 1.65 -45.96 18.52
CA CYS A 32 0.36 -46.38 17.98
C CYS A 32 -0.35 -45.28 17.16
N GLY A 33 -1.46 -45.64 16.51
CA GLY A 33 -2.31 -44.71 15.75
C GLY A 33 -2.96 -43.63 16.62
N ALA A 34 -3.30 -43.94 17.88
CA ALA A 34 -3.89 -42.99 18.82
C ALA A 34 -2.90 -41.87 19.19
N CYS A 35 -1.64 -42.20 19.47
CA CYS A 35 -0.59 -41.19 19.72
C CYS A 35 -0.32 -40.32 18.49
N ARG A 36 -0.36 -40.91 17.29
CA ARG A 36 -0.24 -40.16 16.03
C ARG A 36 -1.41 -39.18 15.85
N ALA A 37 -2.64 -39.62 16.09
CA ALA A 37 -3.84 -38.81 15.98
C ALA A 37 -3.86 -37.67 17.03
N SER A 38 -3.44 -37.96 18.26
CA SER A 38 -3.34 -36.97 19.34
C SER A 38 -2.33 -35.87 19.01
N ALA A 39 -1.14 -36.25 18.54
CA ALA A 39 -0.12 -35.30 18.09
C ALA A 39 -0.56 -34.50 16.85
N ALA A 40 -1.43 -35.04 16.00
CA ALA A 40 -2.02 -34.28 14.90
C ALA A 40 -3.03 -33.23 15.41
N ARG A 41 -3.96 -33.64 16.29
CA ARG A 41 -4.95 -32.74 16.91
C ARG A 41 -4.29 -31.61 17.69
N GLU A 42 -3.24 -31.91 18.46
CA GLU A 42 -2.54 -30.89 19.24
C GLU A 42 -1.85 -29.86 18.35
N ARG A 43 -1.28 -30.28 17.21
CA ARG A 43 -0.71 -29.34 16.22
C ARG A 43 -1.78 -28.45 15.60
N THR A 44 -2.94 -29.00 15.26
CA THR A 44 -4.07 -28.21 14.76
C THR A 44 -4.59 -27.24 15.82
N ARG A 45 -4.72 -27.68 17.07
CA ARG A 45 -5.13 -26.81 18.19
C ARG A 45 -4.16 -25.67 18.40
N LYS A 46 -2.85 -25.96 18.39
CA LYS A 46 -1.81 -24.94 18.52
C LYS A 46 -1.84 -23.96 17.35
N ALA A 47 -1.96 -24.44 16.12
CA ALA A 47 -2.10 -23.56 14.94
C ALA A 47 -3.31 -22.62 15.08
N HIS A 48 -4.46 -23.13 15.51
CA HIS A 48 -5.64 -22.31 15.74
C HIS A 48 -5.45 -21.29 16.87
N GLN A 49 -4.77 -21.66 17.96
CA GLN A 49 -4.43 -20.72 19.03
C GLN A 49 -3.47 -19.63 18.56
N ASP A 50 -2.49 -19.98 17.72
CA ASP A 50 -1.53 -19.03 17.16
C ASP A 50 -2.23 -18.08 16.17
N GLU A 51 -3.18 -18.55 15.35
CA GLU A 51 -4.04 -17.73 14.50
C GLU A 51 -4.89 -16.73 15.33
N LEU A 52 -5.52 -17.20 16.41
CA LEU A 52 -6.31 -16.31 17.29
C LEU A 52 -5.44 -15.23 17.94
N LYS A 53 -4.22 -15.56 18.37
CA LYS A 53 -3.28 -14.58 18.91
C LYS A 53 -2.84 -13.56 17.86
N GLN A 54 -2.59 -14.00 16.63
CA GLN A 54 -2.27 -13.09 15.52
C GLN A 54 -3.44 -12.16 15.19
N ALA A 55 -4.65 -12.67 15.15
CA ALA A 55 -5.85 -11.86 14.93
C ALA A 55 -6.03 -10.83 16.06
N GLN A 56 -5.83 -11.21 17.32
CA GLN A 56 -5.87 -10.30 18.46
C GLN A 56 -4.80 -9.20 18.36
N ALA A 57 -3.56 -9.57 18.03
CA ALA A 57 -2.47 -8.61 17.84
C ALA A 57 -2.79 -7.60 16.72
N GLN A 58 -3.28 -8.07 15.57
CA GLN A 58 -3.69 -7.20 14.46
C GLN A 58 -4.82 -6.25 14.87
N THR A 59 -5.82 -6.71 15.63
CA THR A 59 -6.87 -5.82 16.13
C THR A 59 -6.33 -4.80 17.12
N GLN A 60 -5.43 -5.19 18.03
CA GLN A 60 -4.82 -4.25 18.98
C GLN A 60 -3.97 -3.19 18.29
N GLU A 61 -3.11 -3.59 17.34
CA GLU A 61 -2.32 -2.68 16.51
C GLU A 61 -3.22 -1.73 15.71
N SER A 62 -4.31 -2.25 15.12
CA SER A 62 -5.27 -1.42 14.38
C SER A 62 -5.98 -0.42 15.28
N THR A 63 -6.39 -0.83 16.49
CA THR A 63 -7.01 0.09 17.46
C THR A 63 -6.03 1.12 18.01
N GLN A 64 -4.78 0.75 18.29
CA GLN A 64 -3.75 1.71 18.71
C GLN A 64 -3.45 2.72 17.60
N ASN A 65 -3.29 2.26 16.36
CA ASN A 65 -3.12 3.17 15.22
C ASN A 65 -4.35 4.06 15.03
N SER A 66 -5.56 3.53 15.24
CA SER A 66 -6.80 4.33 15.17
C SER A 66 -6.92 5.35 16.30
N LEU A 67 -6.34 5.10 17.48
CA LEU A 67 -6.29 6.06 18.60
C LEU A 67 -5.24 7.15 18.39
N LEU A 68 -4.24 6.91 17.53
CA LEU A 68 -3.24 7.89 17.12
C LEU A 68 -3.71 8.77 15.96
N VAL A 69 -4.76 8.37 15.25
CA VAL A 69 -5.45 9.23 14.30
C VAL A 69 -6.31 10.18 15.10
N ALA A 70 -5.93 11.47 15.09
CA ALA A 70 -6.74 12.55 15.66
C ALA A 70 -8.20 12.35 15.24
N SER A 71 -9.12 12.52 16.18
CA SER A 71 -10.54 12.38 15.90
C SER A 71 -10.93 13.26 14.71
N PRO A 72 -11.96 12.90 13.93
CA PRO A 72 -12.43 13.74 12.82
C PRO A 72 -12.65 15.21 13.24
N ASP A 73 -13.12 15.43 14.46
CA ASP A 73 -13.34 16.77 15.02
C ASP A 73 -12.02 17.52 15.30
N GLU A 74 -10.98 16.85 15.80
CA GLU A 74 -9.64 17.44 15.98
C GLU A 74 -8.96 17.77 14.65
N ILE A 75 -9.14 16.90 13.64
CA ILE A 75 -8.66 17.16 12.28
C ILE A 75 -9.37 18.39 11.70
N LEU A 76 -10.69 18.46 11.82
CA LEU A 76 -11.47 19.59 11.34
C LEU A 76 -11.09 20.89 12.06
N ALA A 77 -10.90 20.86 13.38
CA ALA A 77 -10.47 22.03 14.14
C ALA A 77 -9.09 22.54 13.68
N THR A 78 -8.15 21.63 13.42
CA THR A 78 -6.81 21.97 12.90
C THR A 78 -6.90 22.62 11.52
N VAL A 79 -7.67 22.01 10.61
CA VAL A 79 -7.89 22.53 9.25
C VAL A 79 -8.53 23.92 9.28
N VAL A 80 -9.56 24.12 10.11
CA VAL A 80 -10.22 25.43 10.25
C VAL A 80 -9.24 26.49 10.78
N SER A 81 -8.42 26.15 11.78
CA SER A 81 -7.40 27.06 12.31
C SER A 81 -6.36 27.45 11.26
N GLU A 82 -5.92 26.51 10.43
CA GLU A 82 -4.95 26.79 9.35
C GLU A 82 -5.56 27.66 8.25
N ILE A 83 -6.83 27.43 7.88
CA ILE A 83 -7.56 28.27 6.92
C ILE A 83 -7.71 29.69 7.46
N ASP A 84 -8.05 29.86 8.74
CA ASP A 84 -8.15 31.18 9.36
C ASP A 84 -6.80 31.90 9.39
N ALA A 85 -5.72 31.19 9.72
CA ALA A 85 -4.37 31.75 9.73
C ALA A 85 -3.92 32.19 8.32
N THR A 86 -4.15 31.36 7.30
CA THR A 86 -3.85 31.72 5.92
C THR A 86 -4.74 32.86 5.43
N THR A 87 -6.03 32.87 5.77
CA THR A 87 -6.94 33.97 5.41
C THR A 87 -6.48 35.30 6.00
N ARG A 88 -6.00 35.31 7.26
CA ARG A 88 -5.42 36.51 7.88
C ARG A 88 -4.13 36.95 7.19
N LEU A 89 -3.27 36.02 6.80
CA LEU A 89 -2.05 36.33 6.05
C LEU A 89 -2.38 37.00 4.71
N LEU A 90 -3.35 36.45 3.98
CA LEU A 90 -3.85 36.99 2.72
C LEU A 90 -4.47 38.38 2.89
N GLN A 91 -5.30 38.58 3.91
CA GLN A 91 -5.91 39.88 4.22
C GLN A 91 -4.90 40.94 4.67
N SER A 92 -3.81 40.53 5.35
CA SER A 92 -2.78 41.46 5.83
C SER A 92 -1.83 41.92 4.72
N ARG A 93 -1.83 41.26 3.55
CA ARG A 93 -0.93 41.56 2.43
C ARG A 93 -1.65 41.48 1.07
N PRO A 94 -2.71 42.27 0.85
CA PRO A 94 -3.46 42.25 -0.41
C PRO A 94 -2.58 42.64 -1.61
N GLU A 95 -1.61 43.53 -1.39
CA GLU A 95 -0.65 43.98 -2.41
C GLU A 95 0.23 42.83 -2.96
N LEU A 96 0.52 41.80 -2.13
CA LEU A 96 1.26 40.62 -2.58
C LEU A 96 0.38 39.67 -3.41
N LEU A 97 -0.92 39.61 -3.12
CA LEU A 97 -1.86 38.82 -3.90
C LEU A 97 -2.01 39.37 -5.32
N ASP A 98 -2.13 40.68 -5.45
CA ASP A 98 -2.23 41.34 -6.76
C ASP A 98 -0.92 41.15 -7.56
N SER A 99 0.24 41.32 -6.91
CA SER A 99 1.55 41.07 -7.54
C SER A 99 1.74 39.60 -7.95
N CYS A 100 1.30 38.64 -7.12
CA CYS A 100 1.32 37.22 -7.46
C CYS A 100 0.35 36.90 -8.62
N ALA A 101 -0.83 37.51 -8.66
CA ALA A 101 -1.79 37.34 -9.74
C ALA A 101 -1.24 37.88 -11.08
N GLU A 102 -0.55 39.03 -11.05
CA GLU A 102 0.14 39.59 -12.22
C GLU A 102 1.24 38.66 -12.73
N MET A 103 2.09 38.13 -11.83
CA MET A 103 3.13 37.16 -12.21
C MET A 103 2.56 35.87 -12.79
N VAL A 104 1.50 35.30 -12.17
CA VAL A 104 0.85 34.08 -12.66
C VAL A 104 0.20 34.33 -14.03
N ASN A 105 -0.43 35.48 -14.24
CA ASN A 105 -1.01 35.84 -15.53
C ASN A 105 0.07 36.07 -16.60
N ALA A 106 1.21 36.67 -16.24
CA ALA A 106 2.36 36.79 -17.14
C ALA A 106 2.94 35.42 -17.52
N ALA A 107 3.10 34.52 -16.55
CA ALA A 107 3.54 33.15 -16.80
C ALA A 107 2.58 32.38 -17.72
N ARG A 108 1.27 32.51 -17.51
CA ARG A 108 0.25 31.90 -18.39
C ARG A 108 0.32 32.42 -19.82
N LYS A 109 0.55 33.73 -20.02
CA LYS A 109 0.73 34.32 -21.36
C LYS A 109 1.98 33.78 -22.06
N LEU A 110 3.08 33.59 -21.32
CA LEU A 110 4.31 33.02 -21.88
C LEU A 110 4.12 31.56 -22.29
N VAL A 111 3.46 30.74 -21.46
CA VAL A 111 3.13 29.35 -21.81
C VAL A 111 2.23 29.29 -23.05
N ALA A 112 1.18 30.12 -23.09
CA ALA A 112 0.29 30.19 -24.25
C ALA A 112 1.00 30.64 -25.53
N ALA A 113 1.99 31.55 -25.43
CA ALA A 113 2.78 31.99 -26.58
C ALA A 113 3.78 30.94 -27.08
N VAL A 114 4.18 30.01 -26.21
CA VAL A 114 5.01 28.85 -26.57
C VAL A 114 4.17 27.74 -27.21
N ASP A 115 2.91 27.59 -26.79
CA ASP A 115 1.95 26.64 -27.37
C ASP A 115 1.29 27.14 -28.66
N GLU A 116 1.43 28.43 -29.03
CA GLU A 116 1.03 28.88 -30.35
C GLU A 116 1.93 28.22 -31.41
N PRO A 117 1.38 27.42 -32.34
CA PRO A 117 2.17 26.82 -33.39
C PRO A 117 2.80 27.94 -34.21
N ALA A 118 4.13 27.94 -34.30
CA ALA A 118 4.88 28.89 -35.11
C ALA A 118 4.17 29.07 -36.46
N GLN A 119 3.71 30.29 -36.74
CA GLN A 119 2.98 30.59 -37.97
C GLN A 119 3.80 30.08 -39.15
N GLN A 120 3.38 28.94 -39.73
CA GLN A 120 4.11 28.37 -40.84
C GLN A 120 4.08 29.41 -41.96
N PRO A 121 5.23 29.88 -42.46
CA PRO A 121 5.25 30.90 -43.48
C PRO A 121 4.48 30.37 -44.69
N LEU A 122 3.41 31.07 -45.08
CA LEU A 122 2.53 30.67 -46.17
C LEU A 122 3.36 30.23 -47.37
N THR A 123 3.02 29.07 -47.93
CA THR A 123 3.71 28.56 -49.11
C THR A 123 3.54 29.54 -50.29
N ARG A 124 4.48 29.53 -51.24
CA ARG A 124 4.43 30.42 -52.42
C ARG A 124 3.12 30.31 -53.20
N GLN A 125 2.50 29.13 -53.21
CA GLN A 125 1.20 28.89 -53.86
C GLN A 125 0.03 29.53 -53.10
N GLN A 126 0.01 29.41 -51.76
CA GLN A 126 -1.01 30.06 -50.92
C GLN A 126 -0.94 31.59 -51.02
N ARG A 127 0.28 32.16 -51.04
CA ARG A 127 0.47 33.60 -51.26
C ARG A 127 -0.07 34.08 -52.61
N ARG A 128 0.16 33.30 -53.68
CA ARG A 128 -0.38 33.60 -55.01
C ARG A 128 -1.91 33.49 -55.07
N LYS A 129 -2.51 32.56 -54.32
CA LYS A 129 -3.97 32.39 -54.24
C LYS A 129 -4.63 33.57 -53.52
N LEU A 130 -4.09 33.99 -52.37
CA LEU A 130 -4.55 35.17 -51.63
C LEU A 130 -4.44 36.45 -52.46
N ALA A 131 -3.31 36.66 -53.15
CA ALA A 131 -3.12 37.82 -54.02
C ALA A 131 -4.10 37.87 -55.21
N ARG A 132 -4.62 36.71 -55.65
CA ARG A 132 -5.67 36.65 -56.69
C ARG A 132 -7.05 36.95 -56.12
N GLN A 133 -7.35 36.49 -54.90
CA GLN A 133 -8.60 36.77 -54.20
C GLN A 133 -8.72 38.26 -53.81
N GLN A 134 -7.62 38.91 -53.44
CA GLN A 134 -7.60 40.35 -53.14
C GLN A 134 -7.72 41.25 -54.38
N LYS A 135 -7.49 40.71 -55.59
CA LYS A 135 -7.66 41.43 -56.87
C LYS A 135 -9.05 41.26 -57.49
N THR A 136 -9.92 40.46 -56.88
CA THR A 136 -11.26 40.15 -57.39
C THR A 136 -12.39 40.86 -56.60
N HIS A 137 -12.01 41.76 -55.70
CA HIS A 137 -12.84 42.83 -55.13
C HIS A 137 -12.29 44.18 -55.58
#